data_AF-A0A5M6ILM4-F1
#
_entry.id   AF-A0A5M6ILM4-F1
#
_cell.length_a   1.000
_cell.length_b   1.000
_cell.length_c   1.000
_cell.angle_alpha   90.00
_cell.angle_beta   90.00
_cell.angle_gamma   90.00
#
_symmetry.space_group_name_H-M   'P 1'
#
loop_
_entity.id
_entity.type
_entity.pdbx_description
1 polymer ?
#
loop_
_entity_poly.entity_id
_entity_poly.type
_entity_poly.pdbx_seq_one_letter_code
_entity_poly.pdbx_strand_id
1 'polypeptide(L)'
;MEAPMPSPDHPAPPGSPLALAAAEALECRRCPLWQHATGTVFGEGPADARIMLVGEQPGDQEDRAGRPFVGPAGQLLDRALAEAGLDRRELYVTNAVKHFKFVTRGRRRIHARPDSAEIAACRFWLNIERNEVNPALTVLMGASAARAVLGRTITIARERGRAIKLSEAIIFVTVHPSYLLRIPDAAAKQNEYNMFIADLRRVAELSLPR
;
A
#
# COMPACT_ATOMS: atom_id res chain seq x y z
N MET A 1 24.67 8.98 22.31
CA MET A 1 24.86 7.96 21.27
C MET A 1 23.59 7.95 20.46
N GLU A 2 23.60 8.65 19.33
CA GLU A 2 22.46 8.70 18.41
C GLU A 2 22.19 7.28 17.91
N ALA A 3 20.95 6.83 18.06
CA ALA A 3 20.52 5.57 17.45
C ALA A 3 20.71 5.68 15.93
N PRO A 4 21.29 4.66 15.27
CA PRO A 4 21.49 4.71 13.83
C PRO A 4 20.12 4.85 13.15
N MET A 5 20.00 5.81 12.23
CA MET A 5 18.83 5.91 11.36
C MET A 5 18.67 4.61 10.56
N PRO A 6 17.47 4.03 10.43
CA PRO A 6 17.27 2.76 9.72
C PRO A 6 17.51 2.92 8.20
N SER A 7 18.25 1.97 7.63
CA SER A 7 18.74 1.89 6.24
C SER A 7 17.78 1.12 5.29
N PRO A 8 17.94 1.23 3.94
CA PRO A 8 16.95 0.84 2.91
C PRO A 8 16.97 -0.65 2.48
N ASP A 9 17.40 -1.58 3.33
CA ASP A 9 18.20 -2.75 2.90
C ASP A 9 17.49 -4.09 2.60
N HIS A 10 16.26 -4.12 2.09
CA HIS A 10 15.68 -5.41 1.62
C HIS A 10 15.08 -5.34 0.21
N PRO A 11 15.85 -4.92 -0.82
CA PRO A 11 15.42 -5.10 -2.20
C PRO A 11 15.32 -6.59 -2.53
N ALA A 12 14.36 -6.96 -3.39
CA ALA A 12 14.30 -8.31 -3.93
C ALA A 12 15.67 -8.71 -4.53
N PRO A 13 16.11 -9.97 -4.40
CA PRO A 13 17.42 -10.39 -4.89
C PRO A 13 17.62 -10.00 -6.36
N PRO A 14 18.78 -9.44 -6.76
CA PRO A 14 19.03 -9.09 -8.16
C PRO A 14 18.78 -10.28 -9.09
N GLY A 15 18.04 -10.04 -10.17
CA GLY A 15 17.67 -11.09 -11.14
C GLY A 15 16.53 -12.02 -10.68
N SER A 16 16.00 -11.87 -9.47
CA SER A 16 14.75 -12.54 -9.08
C SER A 16 13.58 -12.08 -9.98
N PRO A 17 12.53 -12.90 -10.15
CA PRO A 17 11.36 -12.50 -10.94
C PRO A 17 10.74 -11.18 -10.45
N LEU A 18 10.71 -10.95 -9.12
CA LEU A 18 10.21 -9.70 -8.54
C LEU A 18 11.09 -8.49 -8.92
N ALA A 19 12.41 -8.65 -8.89
CA ALA A 19 13.33 -7.59 -9.31
C ALA A 19 13.24 -7.29 -10.82
N LEU A 20 13.09 -8.33 -11.65
CA LEU A 20 12.88 -8.18 -13.10
C LEU A 20 11.56 -7.48 -13.39
N ALA A 21 10.48 -7.87 -12.71
CA ALA A 21 9.18 -7.22 -12.83
C ALA A 21 9.22 -5.75 -12.41
N ALA A 22 9.94 -5.42 -11.33
CA ALA A 22 10.13 -4.04 -10.92
C ALA A 22 10.86 -3.21 -12.00
N ALA A 23 11.89 -3.78 -12.64
CA ALA A 23 12.61 -3.13 -13.72
C ALA A 23 11.73 -2.93 -14.97
N GLU A 24 10.94 -3.93 -15.37
CA GLU A 24 9.99 -3.81 -16.48
C GLU A 24 8.87 -2.79 -16.19
N ALA A 25 8.44 -2.70 -14.94
CA ALA A 25 7.38 -1.78 -14.55
C ALA A 25 7.76 -0.31 -14.76
N LEU A 26 9.05 0.04 -14.71
CA LEU A 26 9.54 1.41 -14.97
C LEU A 26 9.13 1.94 -16.35
N GLU A 27 9.01 1.06 -17.34
CA GLU A 27 8.62 1.38 -18.72
C GLU A 27 7.12 1.14 -18.98
N CYS A 28 6.32 0.90 -17.94
CA CYS A 28 4.92 0.53 -18.08
C CYS A 28 4.08 1.64 -18.73
N ARG A 29 3.40 1.28 -19.84
CA ARG A 29 2.43 2.15 -20.52
C ARG A 29 1.00 1.59 -20.58
N ARG A 30 0.64 0.68 -19.68
CA ARG A 30 -0.65 -0.05 -19.69
C ARG A 30 -1.89 0.83 -19.48
N CYS A 31 -1.76 2.04 -18.95
CA CYS A 31 -2.86 3.01 -18.78
C CYS A 31 -2.34 4.44 -18.89
N PRO A 32 -3.17 5.46 -19.17
CA PRO A 32 -2.71 6.84 -19.43
C PRO A 32 -1.92 7.53 -18.30
N LEU A 33 -1.94 7.00 -17.08
CA LEU A 33 -1.30 7.64 -15.92
C LEU A 33 0.22 7.83 -16.05
N TRP A 34 0.89 7.00 -16.87
CA TRP A 34 2.34 7.15 -17.12
C TRP A 34 2.68 8.50 -17.77
N GLN A 35 1.74 9.15 -18.46
CA GLN A 35 2.01 10.37 -19.23
C GLN A 35 2.31 11.59 -18.36
N HIS A 36 1.88 11.58 -17.10
CA HIS A 36 1.93 12.75 -16.22
C HIS A 36 2.65 12.49 -14.88
N ALA A 37 2.73 11.23 -14.46
CA ALA A 37 3.53 10.83 -13.31
C ALA A 37 5.03 11.08 -13.59
N THR A 38 5.82 11.27 -12.52
CA THR A 38 7.28 11.38 -12.65
C THR A 38 7.88 10.02 -13.01
N GLY A 39 7.31 8.95 -12.46
CA GLY A 39 7.74 7.59 -12.73
C GLY A 39 6.83 6.57 -12.07
N THR A 40 7.15 5.31 -12.32
CA THR A 40 6.52 4.18 -11.63
C THR A 40 7.03 4.11 -10.20
N VAL A 41 6.10 3.96 -9.26
CA VAL A 41 6.39 3.60 -7.87
C VAL A 41 5.92 2.18 -7.66
N PHE A 42 6.87 1.25 -7.72
CA PHE A 42 6.64 -0.17 -7.47
C PHE A 42 6.52 -0.46 -5.96
N GLY A 43 6.24 -1.71 -5.58
CA GLY A 43 6.28 -2.13 -4.19
C GLY A 43 7.71 -2.26 -3.65
N GLU A 44 7.86 -2.12 -2.34
CA GLU A 44 9.14 -2.30 -1.63
C GLU A 44 8.98 -3.20 -0.41
N GLY A 45 10.02 -3.96 -0.08
CA GLY A 45 10.09 -4.84 1.09
C GLY A 45 10.66 -6.22 0.75
N PRO A 46 10.81 -7.11 1.74
CA PRO A 46 11.33 -8.46 1.53
C PRO A 46 10.51 -9.24 0.50
N ALA A 47 11.18 -10.00 -0.37
CA ALA A 47 10.53 -10.83 -1.37
C ALA A 47 9.79 -12.04 -0.77
N ASP A 48 10.01 -12.35 0.50
CA ASP A 48 9.38 -13.42 1.28
C ASP A 48 8.50 -12.87 2.41
N ALA A 49 8.13 -11.59 2.35
CA ALA A 49 7.33 -10.95 3.38
C ALA A 49 5.99 -11.68 3.58
N ARG A 50 5.73 -12.12 4.81
CA ARG A 50 4.49 -12.84 5.17
C ARG A 50 3.26 -11.93 5.14
N ILE A 51 3.46 -10.62 5.29
CA ILE A 51 2.41 -9.62 5.25
C ILE A 51 2.70 -8.64 4.10
N MET A 52 1.69 -8.42 3.26
CA MET A 52 1.68 -7.39 2.23
C MET A 52 0.67 -6.30 2.56
N LEU A 53 1.05 -5.03 2.51
CA LEU A 53 0.14 -3.88 2.59
C LEU A 53 -0.10 -3.29 1.20
N VAL A 54 -1.36 -3.06 0.84
CA VAL A 54 -1.76 -2.51 -0.46
C VAL A 54 -2.54 -1.22 -0.26
N GLY A 55 -1.99 -0.10 -0.73
CA GLY A 55 -2.66 1.21 -0.79
C GLY A 55 -3.38 1.48 -2.11
N GLU A 56 -3.78 2.74 -2.32
CA GLU A 56 -4.49 3.15 -3.54
C GLU A 56 -3.53 3.43 -4.71
N GLN A 57 -2.68 4.43 -4.57
CA GLN A 57 -1.73 4.89 -5.58
C GLN A 57 -0.61 5.71 -4.89
N PRO A 58 0.48 6.03 -5.59
CA PRO A 58 1.51 6.92 -5.07
C PRO A 58 0.96 8.33 -4.89
N GLY A 59 1.42 9.05 -3.88
CA GLY A 59 1.17 10.48 -3.73
C GLY A 59 2.26 11.34 -4.38
N ASP A 60 2.20 12.64 -4.11
CA ASP A 60 3.12 13.62 -4.68
C ASP A 60 4.58 13.42 -4.26
N GLN A 61 4.82 12.93 -3.03
CA GLN A 61 6.17 12.66 -2.53
C GLN A 61 6.67 11.31 -3.01
N GLU A 62 5.81 10.29 -2.99
CA GLU A 62 6.12 8.95 -3.48
C GLU A 62 6.50 8.97 -4.97
N ASP A 63 5.74 9.68 -5.78
CA ASP A 63 5.99 9.83 -7.22
C ASP A 63 7.35 10.48 -7.52
N ARG A 64 7.79 11.46 -6.71
CA ARG A 64 9.13 12.06 -6.85
C ARG A 64 10.24 11.17 -6.30
N ALA A 65 9.96 10.40 -5.25
CA ALA A 65 10.93 9.55 -4.58
C ALA A 65 11.11 8.18 -5.27
N GLY A 66 10.14 7.75 -6.08
CA GLY A 66 10.10 6.40 -6.64
C GLY A 66 9.75 5.32 -5.60
N ARG A 67 9.27 5.71 -4.41
CA ARG A 67 9.08 4.79 -3.26
C ARG A 67 7.69 4.93 -2.64
N PRO A 68 7.05 3.81 -2.25
CA PRO A 68 5.68 3.85 -1.73
C PRO A 68 5.67 4.30 -0.26
N PHE A 69 4.63 5.04 0.13
CA PHE A 69 4.40 5.47 1.53
C PHE A 69 5.57 6.23 2.19
N VAL A 70 6.15 7.21 1.50
CA VAL A 70 7.19 8.11 2.08
C VAL A 70 6.62 9.46 2.56
N GLY A 71 5.42 9.82 2.11
CA GLY A 71 4.75 11.07 2.47
C GLY A 71 4.01 11.02 3.81
N PRO A 72 3.14 12.00 4.11
CA PRO A 72 2.49 12.12 5.41
C PRO A 72 1.63 10.91 5.81
N ALA A 73 0.99 10.27 4.83
CA ALA A 73 0.21 9.06 5.05
C ALA A 73 1.10 7.86 5.40
N GLY A 74 2.28 7.77 4.79
CA GLY A 74 3.30 6.77 5.11
C GLY A 74 3.89 6.96 6.49
N GLN A 75 4.25 8.18 6.85
CA GLN A 75 4.74 8.48 8.21
C GLN A 75 3.69 8.16 9.29
N LEU A 76 2.40 8.36 9.00
CA LEU A 76 1.32 7.92 9.90
C LEU A 76 1.25 6.39 9.98
N LEU A 77 1.36 5.71 8.83
CA LEU A 77 1.38 4.26 8.77
C LEU A 77 2.56 3.68 9.57
N ASP A 78 3.77 4.22 9.43
CA ASP A 78 4.96 3.75 10.13
C ASP A 78 4.80 3.84 11.66
N ARG A 79 4.27 4.96 12.16
CA ARG A 79 3.96 5.11 13.59
C ARG A 79 2.91 4.10 14.04
N ALA A 80 1.87 3.91 13.24
CA ALA A 80 0.78 3.00 13.56
C ALA A 80 1.22 1.53 13.56
N LEU A 81 2.08 1.14 12.63
CA LEU A 81 2.70 -0.19 12.58
C LEU A 81 3.56 -0.45 13.82
N ALA A 82 4.43 0.50 14.17
CA ALA A 82 5.27 0.39 15.37
C ALA A 82 4.44 0.24 16.65
N GLU A 83 3.37 1.03 16.80
CA GLU A 83 2.45 0.96 17.95
C GLU A 83 1.61 -0.34 17.98
N ALA A 84 1.39 -0.95 16.82
CA ALA A 84 0.75 -2.25 16.69
C ALA A 84 1.72 -3.44 16.84
N GLY A 85 3.02 -3.20 17.00
CA GLY A 85 4.05 -4.24 17.12
C GLY A 85 4.43 -4.89 15.79
N LEU A 86 4.22 -4.20 14.66
CA LEU A 86 4.63 -4.64 13.32
C LEU A 86 5.88 -3.86 12.88
N ASP A 87 6.95 -4.58 12.53
CA ASP A 87 8.15 -3.95 11.95
C ASP A 87 7.94 -3.72 10.45
N ARG A 88 7.94 -2.45 10.02
CA ARG A 88 7.78 -2.04 8.62
C ARG A 88 8.78 -2.72 7.68
N ARG A 89 9.96 -3.09 8.17
CA ARG A 89 11.04 -3.74 7.39
C ARG A 89 10.72 -5.19 7.03
N GLU A 90 9.81 -5.83 7.76
CA GLU A 90 9.36 -7.21 7.51
C GLU A 90 8.12 -7.27 6.59
N LEU A 91 7.61 -6.11 6.16
CA LEU A 91 6.40 -5.99 5.35
C LEU A 91 6.76 -5.65 3.91
N TYR A 92 6.03 -6.25 2.97
CA TYR A 92 6.00 -5.76 1.59
C TYR A 92 4.90 -4.72 1.44
N VAL A 93 5.21 -3.54 0.93
CA VAL A 93 4.26 -2.43 0.85
C VAL A 93 4.20 -1.90 -0.56
N THR A 94 2.98 -1.79 -1.07
CA THR A 94 2.73 -1.41 -2.45
C THR A 94 1.38 -0.71 -2.62
N ASN A 95 1.02 -0.36 -3.85
CA ASN A 95 -0.26 0.28 -4.19
C ASN A 95 -1.01 -0.47 -5.29
N ALA A 96 -2.34 -0.31 -5.35
CA ALA A 96 -3.16 -0.86 -6.42
C ALA A 96 -2.78 -0.32 -7.81
N VAL A 97 -2.39 0.95 -7.88
CA VAL A 97 -1.90 1.62 -9.09
C VAL A 97 -0.48 2.11 -8.84
N LYS A 98 0.39 2.05 -9.86
CA LYS A 98 1.83 2.35 -9.74
C LYS A 98 2.24 3.75 -10.19
N HIS A 99 1.32 4.52 -10.76
CA HIS A 99 1.57 5.90 -11.22
C HIS A 99 0.66 6.86 -10.47
N PHE A 100 1.17 8.04 -10.13
CA PHE A 100 0.38 9.05 -9.42
C PHE A 100 -0.59 9.76 -10.37
N LYS A 101 -1.89 9.59 -10.12
CA LYS A 101 -2.95 10.37 -10.75
C LYS A 101 -3.20 11.66 -9.98
N PHE A 102 -3.08 12.78 -10.67
CA PHE A 102 -3.34 14.09 -10.10
C PHE A 102 -3.94 15.07 -11.12
N VAL A 103 -4.52 16.14 -10.60
CA VAL A 103 -4.87 17.33 -11.36
C VAL A 103 -3.99 18.49 -10.92
N THR A 104 -3.56 19.33 -11.86
CA THR A 104 -2.72 20.48 -11.56
C THR A 104 -3.59 21.70 -11.26
N ARG A 105 -3.37 22.33 -10.10
CA ARG A 105 -3.96 23.63 -9.76
C ARG A 105 -2.84 24.62 -9.45
N GLY A 106 -2.55 25.51 -10.41
CA GLY A 106 -1.35 26.33 -10.37
C GLY A 106 -0.10 25.46 -10.39
N ARG A 107 0.79 25.59 -9.40
CA ARG A 107 2.00 24.75 -9.26
C ARG A 107 1.78 23.47 -8.44
N ARG A 108 0.58 23.27 -7.87
CA ARG A 108 0.31 22.14 -6.96
C ARG A 108 -0.29 20.96 -7.73
N ARG A 109 0.23 19.76 -7.44
CA ARG A 109 -0.35 18.49 -7.86
C ARG A 109 -1.36 18.03 -6.82
N ILE A 110 -2.64 17.96 -7.20
CA ILE A 110 -3.73 17.56 -6.31
C ILE A 110 -4.13 16.13 -6.66
N HIS A 111 -4.02 15.23 -5.69
CA HIS A 111 -4.40 13.83 -5.85
C HIS A 111 -5.81 13.67 -6.43
N ALA A 112 -5.93 12.86 -7.49
CA ALA A 112 -7.20 12.44 -8.06
C ALA A 112 -7.28 10.91 -8.02
N ARG A 113 -8.42 10.37 -7.58
CA ARG A 113 -8.58 8.93 -7.38
C ARG A 113 -8.47 8.16 -8.71
N PRO A 114 -7.76 7.01 -8.77
CA PRO A 114 -7.75 6.19 -9.97
C PRO A 114 -9.15 5.60 -10.21
N ASP A 115 -9.53 5.51 -11.48
CA ASP A 115 -10.79 4.93 -11.89
C ASP A 115 -10.70 3.41 -12.04
N SER A 116 -11.83 2.79 -12.40
CA SER A 116 -11.91 1.34 -12.54
C SER A 116 -11.04 0.77 -13.65
N ALA A 117 -10.86 1.49 -14.76
CA ALA A 117 -10.09 1.03 -15.90
C ALA A 117 -8.58 1.10 -15.58
N GLU A 118 -8.15 2.18 -14.92
CA GLU A 118 -6.77 2.34 -14.44
C GLU A 118 -6.41 1.29 -13.40
N ILE A 119 -7.30 1.04 -12.42
CA ILE A 119 -7.12 -0.04 -11.45
C ILE A 119 -7.02 -1.39 -12.18
N ALA A 120 -7.95 -1.68 -13.11
CA ALA A 120 -7.95 -2.94 -13.85
C ALA A 120 -6.68 -3.15 -14.68
N ALA A 121 -6.19 -2.10 -15.34
CA ALA A 121 -4.95 -2.15 -16.11
C ALA A 121 -3.72 -2.39 -15.22
N CYS A 122 -3.68 -1.77 -14.03
CA CYS A 122 -2.54 -1.87 -13.12
C CYS A 122 -2.55 -3.15 -12.26
N ARG A 123 -3.69 -3.85 -12.15
CA ARG A 123 -3.78 -5.17 -11.50
C ARG A 123 -2.75 -6.18 -12.03
N PHE A 124 -2.29 -6.01 -13.28
CA PHE A 124 -1.19 -6.80 -13.83
C PHE A 124 0.04 -6.81 -12.91
N TRP A 125 0.54 -5.64 -12.53
CA TRP A 125 1.72 -5.53 -11.66
C TRP A 125 1.44 -5.99 -10.23
N LEU A 126 0.27 -5.63 -9.69
CA LEU A 126 -0.13 -6.08 -8.36
C LEU A 126 -0.22 -7.61 -8.25
N ASN A 127 -0.70 -8.27 -9.31
CA ASN A 127 -0.76 -9.73 -9.32
C ASN A 127 0.63 -10.36 -9.40
N ILE A 128 1.56 -9.77 -10.14
CA ILE A 128 2.95 -10.22 -10.15
C ILE A 128 3.54 -10.08 -8.74
N GLU A 129 3.46 -8.91 -8.10
CA GLU A 129 3.96 -8.73 -6.73
C GLU A 129 3.35 -9.74 -5.76
N ARG A 130 2.03 -9.97 -5.84
CA ARG A 130 1.34 -10.94 -4.96
C ARG A 130 1.76 -12.38 -5.20
N ASN A 131 2.03 -12.75 -6.45
CA ASN A 131 2.46 -14.09 -6.80
C ASN A 131 3.92 -14.34 -6.38
N GLU A 132 4.80 -13.37 -6.64
CA GLU A 132 6.23 -13.50 -6.31
C GLU A 132 6.50 -13.38 -4.81
N VAL A 133 5.82 -12.45 -4.12
CA VAL A 133 5.94 -12.31 -2.66
C VAL A 133 5.21 -13.43 -1.91
N ASN A 134 4.12 -13.94 -2.50
CA ASN A 134 3.27 -14.98 -1.93
C ASN A 134 2.92 -14.77 -0.43
N PRO A 135 2.37 -13.60 -0.06
CA PRO A 135 2.14 -13.27 1.35
C PRO A 135 1.02 -14.13 1.94
N ALA A 136 1.22 -14.62 3.16
CA ALA A 136 0.18 -15.32 3.92
C ALA A 136 -1.01 -14.42 4.26
N LEU A 137 -0.76 -13.10 4.41
CA LEU A 137 -1.76 -12.09 4.75
C LEU A 137 -1.59 -10.84 3.87
N THR A 138 -2.64 -10.43 3.17
CA THR A 138 -2.68 -9.15 2.43
C THR A 138 -3.64 -8.17 3.11
N VAL A 139 -3.14 -7.01 3.52
CA VAL A 139 -3.92 -5.92 4.10
C VAL A 139 -4.27 -4.90 3.02
N LEU A 140 -5.56 -4.70 2.80
CA LEU A 140 -6.12 -3.79 1.81
C LEU A 140 -6.52 -2.49 2.49
N MET A 141 -5.76 -1.42 2.23
CA MET A 141 -5.98 -0.11 2.81
C MET A 141 -6.85 0.73 1.87
N GLY A 142 -8.15 0.74 2.13
CA GLY A 142 -9.12 1.52 1.36
C GLY A 142 -9.72 0.81 0.14
N ALA A 143 -10.70 1.47 -0.47
CA ALA A 143 -11.59 0.85 -1.47
C ALA A 143 -10.90 0.48 -2.79
N SER A 144 -9.88 1.23 -3.20
CA SER A 144 -9.17 0.98 -4.46
C SER A 144 -8.25 -0.23 -4.36
N ALA A 145 -7.52 -0.38 -3.24
CA ALA A 145 -6.78 -1.59 -2.90
C ALA A 145 -7.70 -2.82 -2.89
N ALA A 146 -8.86 -2.69 -2.23
CA ALA A 146 -9.79 -3.80 -2.15
C ALA A 146 -10.40 -4.18 -3.50
N ARG A 147 -10.74 -3.21 -4.34
CA ARG A 147 -11.21 -3.49 -5.70
C ARG A 147 -10.15 -4.19 -6.55
N ALA A 148 -8.89 -3.78 -6.43
CA ALA A 148 -7.78 -4.35 -7.19
C ALA A 148 -7.57 -5.84 -6.86
N VAL A 149 -7.65 -6.21 -5.57
CA VAL A 149 -7.41 -7.59 -5.14
C VAL A 149 -8.68 -8.44 -5.23
N LEU A 150 -9.83 -7.95 -4.77
CA LEU A 150 -11.07 -8.72 -4.72
C LEU A 150 -11.84 -8.74 -6.05
N GLY A 151 -11.48 -7.90 -7.00
CA GLY A 151 -12.16 -7.80 -8.31
C GLY A 151 -13.57 -7.20 -8.26
N ARG A 152 -14.04 -6.74 -7.09
CA ARG A 152 -15.36 -6.13 -6.88
C ARG A 152 -15.29 -4.90 -5.98
N THR A 153 -16.26 -4.01 -6.12
CA THR A 153 -16.42 -2.87 -5.22
C THR A 153 -16.91 -3.34 -3.85
N ILE A 154 -16.33 -2.81 -2.78
CA ILE A 154 -16.76 -3.05 -1.40
C ILE A 154 -16.95 -1.73 -0.66
N THR A 155 -17.78 -1.77 0.38
CA THR A 155 -17.93 -0.65 1.33
C THR A 155 -16.98 -0.89 2.49
N ILE A 156 -15.94 -0.04 2.62
CA ILE A 156 -14.90 -0.22 3.65
C ILE A 156 -15.51 -0.27 5.06
N ALA A 157 -16.44 0.61 5.39
CA ALA A 157 -17.09 0.62 6.71
C ALA A 157 -17.79 -0.71 7.07
N ARG A 158 -18.23 -1.49 6.07
CA ARG A 158 -18.89 -2.79 6.28
C ARG A 158 -17.91 -3.95 6.41
N GLU A 159 -16.79 -3.89 5.70
CA GLU A 159 -15.82 -5.00 5.63
C GLU A 159 -14.59 -4.79 6.52
N ARG A 160 -14.42 -3.60 7.09
CA ARG A 160 -13.31 -3.26 7.98
C ARG A 160 -13.24 -4.25 9.16
N GLY A 161 -12.03 -4.64 9.52
CA GLY A 161 -11.78 -5.51 10.66
C GLY A 161 -12.04 -7.00 10.38
N ARG A 162 -12.53 -7.35 9.18
CA ARG A 162 -12.83 -8.74 8.81
C ARG A 162 -11.66 -9.37 8.06
N ALA A 163 -11.26 -10.54 8.54
CA ALA A 163 -10.40 -11.45 7.80
C ALA A 163 -11.26 -12.29 6.84
N ILE A 164 -10.91 -12.28 5.56
CA ILE A 164 -11.55 -13.04 4.49
C ILE A 164 -10.54 -14.04 3.96
N LYS A 165 -10.88 -15.34 3.96
CA LYS A 165 -10.04 -16.34 3.29
C LYS A 165 -10.23 -16.21 1.78
N LEU A 166 -9.14 -16.02 1.04
CA LEU A 166 -9.10 -15.95 -0.41
C LEU A 166 -8.07 -16.95 -0.93
N SER A 167 -8.54 -18.11 -1.40
CA SER A 167 -7.67 -19.26 -1.64
C SER A 167 -6.90 -19.60 -0.35
N GLU A 168 -5.58 -19.78 -0.41
CA GLU A 168 -4.73 -20.06 0.76
C GLU A 168 -4.27 -18.80 1.52
N ALA A 169 -4.51 -17.60 0.99
CA ALA A 169 -4.14 -16.35 1.64
C ALA A 169 -5.29 -15.76 2.49
N ILE A 170 -4.93 -15.05 3.55
CA ILE A 170 -5.87 -14.23 4.31
C ILE A 170 -5.85 -12.82 3.74
N ILE A 171 -7.04 -12.23 3.59
CA ILE A 171 -7.22 -10.84 3.21
C ILE A 171 -7.83 -10.09 4.38
N PHE A 172 -7.25 -8.95 4.73
CA PHE A 172 -7.77 -8.06 5.77
C PHE A 172 -8.05 -6.68 5.21
N VAL A 173 -9.20 -6.09 5.52
CA VAL A 173 -9.59 -4.77 5.00
C VAL A 173 -9.55 -3.74 6.13
N THR A 174 -8.92 -2.59 5.86
CA THR A 174 -8.94 -1.43 6.75
C THR A 174 -9.05 -0.12 5.96
N VAL A 175 -9.14 1.01 6.65
CA VAL A 175 -9.14 2.35 6.07
C VAL A 175 -7.75 2.71 5.52
N HIS A 176 -7.70 3.64 4.57
CA HIS A 176 -6.43 4.15 4.07
C HIS A 176 -5.84 5.18 5.05
N PRO A 177 -4.53 5.18 5.36
CA PRO A 177 -3.91 6.14 6.29
C PRO A 177 -4.19 7.61 5.97
N SER A 178 -4.30 7.96 4.69
CA SER A 178 -4.63 9.33 4.26
C SER A 178 -6.04 9.78 4.64
N TYR A 179 -6.97 8.86 4.92
CA TYR A 179 -8.30 9.20 5.43
C TYR A 179 -8.19 9.86 6.80
N LEU A 180 -7.37 9.30 7.69
CA LEU A 180 -7.15 9.83 9.04
C LEU A 180 -6.58 11.25 9.03
N LEU A 181 -5.76 11.58 8.03
CA LEU A 181 -5.20 12.93 7.87
C LEU A 181 -6.24 13.97 7.46
N ARG A 182 -7.37 13.55 6.89
CA ARG A 182 -8.42 14.44 6.37
C ARG A 182 -9.56 14.66 7.36
N ILE A 183 -9.55 13.98 8.51
CA ILE A 183 -10.58 14.17 9.55
C ILE A 183 -10.32 15.52 10.24
N PRO A 184 -11.26 16.48 10.17
CA PRO A 184 -11.06 17.81 10.74
C PRO A 184 -11.24 17.82 12.27
N ASP A 185 -12.20 17.04 12.78
CA ASP A 185 -12.48 16.95 14.20
C ASP A 185 -11.40 16.11 14.91
N ALA A 186 -10.80 16.67 15.96
CA ALA A 186 -9.67 16.05 16.65
C ALA A 186 -10.08 14.78 17.41
N ALA A 187 -11.25 14.78 18.03
CA ALA A 187 -11.75 13.63 18.79
C ALA A 187 -12.09 12.46 17.86
N ALA A 188 -12.80 12.72 16.76
CA ALA A 188 -13.08 11.74 15.72
C ALA A 188 -11.80 11.20 15.08
N LYS A 189 -10.81 12.07 14.82
CA LYS A 189 -9.52 11.66 14.28
C LYS A 189 -8.77 10.73 15.23
N GLN A 190 -8.76 11.03 16.52
CA GLN A 190 -8.13 10.18 17.53
C GLN A 190 -8.85 8.84 17.67
N ASN A 191 -10.19 8.85 17.68
CA ASN A 191 -10.98 7.62 17.72
C ASN A 191 -10.71 6.73 16.49
N GLU A 192 -10.68 7.33 15.30
CA GLU A 192 -10.40 6.61 14.06
C GLU A 192 -8.96 6.05 14.04
N TYR A 193 -8.00 6.80 14.57
CA TYR A 193 -6.62 6.33 14.75
C TYR A 193 -6.56 5.13 15.69
N ASN A 194 -7.24 5.17 16.84
CA ASN A 194 -7.28 4.04 17.76
C ASN A 194 -7.90 2.78 17.11
N MET A 195 -8.96 2.95 16.30
CA MET A 195 -9.54 1.85 15.53
C MET A 195 -8.56 1.31 14.47
N PHE A 196 -7.77 2.18 13.85
CA PHE A 196 -6.76 1.78 12.87
C PHE A 196 -5.63 0.98 13.54
N ILE A 197 -5.18 1.38 14.74
CA ILE A 197 -4.26 0.59 15.55
C ILE A 197 -4.85 -0.78 15.91
N ALA A 198 -6.12 -0.83 16.32
CA ALA A 198 -6.79 -2.09 16.64
C ALA A 198 -6.83 -3.05 15.44
N ASP A 199 -7.09 -2.53 14.23
CA ASP A 199 -7.00 -3.31 12.99
C ASP A 199 -5.60 -3.88 12.76
N LEU A 200 -4.55 -3.07 12.93
CA LEU A 200 -3.16 -3.50 12.74
C LEU A 200 -2.71 -4.52 13.79
N ARG A 201 -3.17 -4.39 15.05
CA ARG A 201 -2.95 -5.42 16.08
C ARG A 201 -3.59 -6.74 15.68
N ARG A 202 -4.81 -6.69 15.13
CA ARG A 202 -5.47 -7.90 14.62
C ARG A 202 -4.71 -8.53 13.44
N VAL A 203 -4.12 -7.70 12.58
CA VAL A 203 -3.23 -8.16 11.50
C VAL A 203 -2.01 -8.87 12.09
N ALA A 204 -1.36 -8.30 13.12
CA ALA A 204 -0.23 -8.93 13.80
C ALA A 204 -0.61 -10.30 14.40
N GLU A 205 -1.75 -10.40 15.09
CA GLU A 205 -2.26 -11.66 15.64
C GLU A 205 -2.49 -12.73 14.56
N LEU A 206 -3.09 -12.35 13.43
CA LEU A 206 -3.36 -13.25 12.31
C LEU A 206 -2.09 -13.72 11.59
N SER A 207 -0.99 -12.98 11.72
CA SER A 207 0.28 -13.31 11.10
C SER A 207 1.09 -14.35 11.88
N LEU A 208 0.78 -14.60 13.15
CA LEU A 208 1.51 -15.59 13.95
C LEU A 208 1.31 -17.01 13.38
N PRO A 209 2.36 -17.85 13.33
CA PRO A 209 2.19 -19.27 13.00
C PRO A 209 1.18 -19.91 13.96
N ARG A 210 0.26 -20.72 13.43
CA ARG A 210 -0.62 -21.56 14.26
C ARG A 210 0.10 -22.82 14.69
#